data_AF-D7UPW8-F1
#
_entry.id   AF-D7UPW8-F1
#
_cell.length_a   1.000
_cell.length_b   1.000
_cell.length_c   1.000
_cell.angle_alpha   90.00
_cell.angle_beta   90.00
_cell.angle_gamma   90.00
#
_symmetry.space_group_name_H-M   'P 1'
#
loop_
_entity.id
_entity.type
_entity.pdbx_description
1 polymer ?
#
loop_
_entity_poly.entity_id
_entity_poly.type
_entity_poly.pdbx_seq_one_letter_code
_entity_poly.pdbx_strand_id
1 'polypeptide(L)' 'WSPLAFLIVALNLIFTTAYTLYVLWSTQRGPLPNHIKTLFPYQIREHLLLLLHILPGLLLILNPEIIF' A
#
# COMPACT_ATOMS: atom_id res chain seq x y z
N TRP A 1 -4.82 16.42 25.14
CA TRP A 1 -4.98 16.43 23.67
C TRP A 1 -6.21 17.23 23.30
N SER A 2 -6.13 18.05 22.24
CA SER A 2 -7.28 18.84 21.78
C SER A 2 -8.28 17.95 21.02
N PRO A 3 -9.59 17.99 21.35
CA PRO A 3 -10.61 17.24 20.61
C PRO A 3 -10.63 17.53 19.11
N LEU A 4 -10.33 18.78 18.72
CA LEU A 4 -10.24 19.18 17.31
C LEU A 4 -9.08 18.47 16.59
N ALA A 5 -7.91 18.39 17.24
CA ALA A 5 -6.75 17.71 16.66
C ALA A 5 -7.02 16.21 16.48
N PHE A 6 -7.71 15.57 17.44
CA PHE A 6 -8.12 14.18 17.31
C PHE A 6 -9.07 13.96 16.13
N LEU A 7 -10.06 14.85 15.95
CA LEU A 7 -11.00 14.78 14.83
C LEU A 7 -10.28 14.87 13.48
N ILE A 8 -9.32 15.80 13.35
CA ILE A 8 -8.53 15.96 12.12
C ILE A 8 -7.71 14.70 11.80
N VAL A 9 -7.04 14.11 12.80
CA VAL A 9 -6.25 12.88 12.62
C VAL A 9 -7.15 11.70 12.26
N ALA A 10 -8.30 11.54 12.92
CA ALA A 10 -9.26 10.49 12.63
C ALA A 10 -9.81 10.60 11.19
N LEU A 11 -10.13 11.83 10.75
CA LEU A 11 -10.59 12.09 9.40
C LEU A 11 -9.49 11.81 8.36
N ASN A 12 -8.23 12.16 8.64
CA ASN A 12 -7.11 11.82 7.78
C ASN A 12 -6.93 10.29 7.64
N LEU A 13 -7.06 9.55 8.74
CA LEU A 13 -6.99 8.08 8.73
C LEU A 13 -8.10 7.47 7.87
N ILE A 14 -9.34 7.97 7.99
CA ILE A 14 -10.47 7.51 7.16
C ILE A 14 -10.22 7.75 5.67
N PHE A 15 -9.74 8.94 5.29
CA PHE A 15 -9.47 9.22 3.89
C PHE A 15 -8.31 8.40 3.33
N THR A 16 -7.23 8.25 4.09
CA THR A 16 -6.07 7.43 3.69
C THR A 16 -6.46 5.96 3.50
N THR A 17 -7.25 5.40 4.42
CA THR A 17 -7.74 4.02 4.32
C THR A 17 -8.73 3.82 3.17
N ALA A 18 -9.65 4.76 2.96
CA ALA A 18 -10.59 4.70 1.83
C ALA A 18 -9.87 4.74 0.47
N TYR A 19 -8.89 5.64 0.32
CA TYR A 19 -8.13 5.78 -0.92
C TYR A 19 -7.28 4.54 -1.22
N THR A 20 -6.56 4.02 -0.22
CA THR A 20 -5.74 2.81 -0.38
C THR A 20 -6.58 1.58 -0.74
N LEU A 21 -7.76 1.42 -0.12
CA LEU A 21 -8.70 0.36 -0.48
C LEU A 21 -9.25 0.53 -1.90
N TYR A 22 -9.57 1.75 -2.32
CA TYR A 22 -10.02 2.03 -3.68
C TYR A 22 -8.97 1.64 -4.72
N VAL A 23 -7.70 2.00 -4.51
CA VAL A 23 -6.59 1.63 -5.41
C VAL A 23 -6.41 0.11 -5.45
N LEU A 24 -6.46 -0.57 -4.30
CA LEU A 24 -6.37 -2.04 -4.24
C LEU A 24 -7.51 -2.69 -5.04
N TRP A 25 -8.75 -2.23 -4.83
CA TRP A 25 -9.91 -2.79 -5.51
C TRP A 25 -9.83 -2.52 -7.01
N SER A 26 -9.66 -1.27 -7.43
CA SER A 26 -9.67 -0.90 -8.85
C SER A 26 -8.55 -1.53 -9.68
N THR A 27 -7.39 -1.82 -9.08
CA THR A 27 -6.24 -2.37 -9.82
C THR A 27 -6.10 -3.89 -9.70
N GLN A 28 -6.42 -4.47 -8.55
CA GLN A 28 -6.20 -5.90 -8.29
C GLN A 28 -7.50 -6.72 -8.24
N ARG A 29 -8.67 -6.10 -8.10
CA ARG A 29 -9.96 -6.79 -7.97
C ARG A 29 -10.96 -6.37 -9.04
N GLY A 30 -11.33 -7.33 -9.88
CA GLY A 30 -12.38 -7.13 -10.88
C GLY A 30 -12.08 -7.92 -12.14
N PRO A 31 -13.04 -7.96 -13.08
CA PRO A 31 -12.80 -8.54 -14.39
C PRO A 31 -11.76 -7.71 -15.13
N LEU A 32 -10.79 -8.38 -15.75
CA LEU A 32 -9.87 -7.70 -16.64
C LEU A 32 -10.66 -7.11 -17.82
N PRO A 33 -10.30 -5.91 -18.29
CA PRO A 33 -10.94 -5.34 -19.46
C PRO A 33 -10.77 -6.25 -20.68
N ASN A 34 -11.88 -6.59 -21.36
CA ASN A 34 -11.92 -7.55 -22.48
C ASN A 34 -11.03 -7.18 -23.68
N HIS A 35 -10.59 -5.92 -23.77
CA HIS A 35 -9.68 -5.44 -24.81
C HIS A 35 -8.20 -5.73 -24.50
N ILE A 36 -7.85 -6.05 -23.25
CA ILE A 36 -6.49 -6.40 -22.84
C ILE A 36 -6.28 -7.89 -23.09
N LYS A 37 -5.58 -8.22 -24.18
CA LYS A 37 -5.30 -9.62 -24.58
C LYS A 37 -3.88 -10.07 -24.23
N THR A 38 -3.01 -9.16 -23.80
CA THR A 38 -1.59 -9.43 -23.53
C THR A 38 -1.23 -8.99 -22.12
N LEU A 39 -1.40 -9.90 -21.17
CA LEU A 39 -0.72 -9.79 -19.88
C LEU A 39 0.42 -10.80 -19.85
N PHE A 40 1.64 -10.28 -19.74
CA PHE A 40 2.80 -11.11 -19.51
C PHE A 40 2.87 -11.48 -18.03
N PRO A 41 3.37 -12.67 -17.69
CA PRO A 41 3.62 -13.02 -16.31
C PRO A 41 4.67 -12.07 -15.71
N TYR A 42 4.55 -11.80 -14.41
CA TYR A 42 5.49 -10.96 -13.67
C TYR A 42 6.91 -11.52 -13.74
N GLN A 43 7.88 -10.63 -13.93
CA GLN A 43 9.29 -11.01 -14.04
C GLN A 43 9.96 -11.11 -12.66
N ILE A 44 11.00 -11.93 -12.52
CA ILE A 44 11.75 -12.05 -11.25
C ILE A 44 12.34 -10.71 -10.78
N ARG A 45 12.75 -9.86 -11.72
CA ARG A 45 13.24 -8.50 -11.44
C ARG A 45 12.20 -7.65 -10.73
N GLU A 46 10.93 -7.75 -11.13
CA GLU A 46 9.82 -6.98 -10.55
C GLU A 46 9.52 -7.44 -9.14
N HIS A 47 9.50 -8.76 -8.91
CA HIS A 47 9.34 -9.33 -7.57
C HIS A 47 10.48 -8.95 -6.64
N LEU A 48 11.73 -9.04 -7.12
CA LEU A 48 12.90 -8.67 -6.34
C LEU A 48 12.88 -7.19 -5.98
N LEU A 49 12.48 -6.33 -6.92
CA LEU A 49 12.32 -4.90 -6.67
C LEU A 49 11.29 -4.67 -5.57
N LEU A 50 10.09 -5.26 -5.66
CA LEU A 50 9.05 -5.11 -4.63
C LEU A 50 9.52 -5.63 -3.26
N LEU A 51 10.19 -6.79 -3.23
CA LEU A 51 10.74 -7.34 -2.00
C LEU A 51 11.75 -6.37 -1.36
N LEU A 52 12.70 -5.85 -2.14
CA LEU A 52 13.71 -4.90 -1.65
C LEU A 52 13.11 -3.56 -1.19
N HIS A 53 11.96 -3.15 -1.71
CA HIS A 53 11.28 -1.93 -1.26
C HIS A 53 10.50 -2.16 0.04
N ILE A 54 9.88 -3.32 0.23
CA ILE A 54 9.05 -3.63 1.41
C ILE A 54 9.91 -4.09 2.59
N LEU A 55 10.99 -4.83 2.34
CA LEU A 55 11.85 -5.43 3.36
C LEU A 55 12.38 -4.41 4.38
N PRO A 56 12.92 -3.23 3.99
CA PRO A 56 13.45 -2.27 4.96
C PRO A 56 12.36 -1.76 5.90
N GLY A 57 11.18 -1.40 5.36
CA GLY A 57 10.05 -0.96 6.19
C GLY A 57 9.59 -2.03 7.16
N LEU A 58 9.53 -3.29 6.73
CA LEU A 58 9.16 -4.41 7.59
C LEU A 58 10.18 -4.64 8.71
N LEU A 59 11.49 -4.56 8.40
CA LEU A 59 12.55 -4.66 9.40
C LEU A 59 12.46 -3.55 10.45
N LEU A 60 12.15 -2.33 10.03
CA LEU A 60 11.96 -1.19 10.94
C LEU A 60 10.74 -1.35 11.85
N ILE A 61 9.67 -1.97 11.36
CA ILE A 61 8.49 -2.29 12.20
C ILE A 61 8.84 -3.36 13.25
N LEU A 62 9.64 -4.36 12.88
CA LEU A 62 10.04 -5.44 13.78
C LEU A 62 11.06 -5.00 14.84
N ASN A 63 11.95 -4.08 14.49
CA ASN A 63 12.94 -3.53 15.43
C ASN A 63 13.01 -1.99 15.30
N PRO A 64 12.09 -1.27 15.95
CA PRO A 64 12.01 0.19 15.85
C PRO A 64 13.20 0.91 16.48
N GLU A 65 13.96 0.26 17.37
CA GLU A 65 15.15 0.84 18.02
C GLU A 65 16.28 1.13 17.03
N ILE A 66 16.24 0.60 15.80
CA ILE A 66 17.27 0.87 14.78
C ILE A 66 17.21 2.34 14.30
N ILE A 67 16.08 3.04 14.49
CA ILE A 67 15.89 4.43 14.05
C ILE A 67 16.13 5.44 15.19
N PHE A 68 16.01 5.00 16.45
CA PHE A 68 16.07 5.87 17.63
C PHE A 68 17.42 5.75 18.35
#